data_AF-A0A5P9NEV8-F1
#
_entry.id   AF-A0A5P9NEV8-F1
#
_cell.length_a   1.000
_cell.length_b   1.000
_cell.length_c   1.000
_cell.angle_alpha   90.00
_cell.angle_beta   90.00
_cell.angle_gamma   90.00
#
_symmetry.space_group_name_H-M   'P 1'
#
loop_
_entity.id
_entity.type
_entity.pdbx_description
1 polymer ?
#
loop_
_entity_poly.entity_id
_entity_poly.type
_entity_poly.pdbx_seq_one_letter_code
_entity_poly.pdbx_strand_id
1 'polypeptide(L)'
;MRYLSTLLLLVACSQTHAQALQKPAAPQQGQDIMGKAMVVSRIAGLCEGLKQVQVFQKSAQLEGGDEFAQRFLAAEAKRLNKTLAQLDTQCNQAESTYRQLARMAGVENN
;
A
#
# COMPACT_ATOMS: atom_id res chain seq x y z
N MET A 1 -49.11 6.28 -39.65
CA MET A 1 -47.64 6.13 -39.51
C MET A 1 -47.09 7.00 -38.37
N ARG A 2 -47.42 6.70 -37.11
CA ARG A 2 -46.83 7.38 -35.93
C ARG A 2 -46.43 6.44 -34.79
N TYR A 3 -46.79 5.17 -34.89
CA TYR A 3 -46.45 4.15 -33.88
C TYR A 3 -45.32 3.20 -34.31
N LEU A 4 -44.85 3.30 -35.56
CA LEU A 4 -43.72 2.49 -36.04
C LEU A 4 -42.36 3.04 -35.57
N SER A 5 -42.27 4.35 -35.33
CA SER A 5 -41.05 5.02 -34.86
C SER A 5 -40.82 4.91 -33.35
N THR A 6 -41.86 4.61 -32.56
CA THR A 6 -41.75 4.45 -31.11
C THR A 6 -41.37 3.01 -30.69
N LEU A 7 -41.56 2.01 -31.55
CA LEU A 7 -41.15 0.63 -31.26
C LEU A 7 -39.64 0.40 -31.43
N LEU A 8 -38.96 1.17 -32.29
CA LEU A 8 -37.52 1.04 -32.54
C LEU A 8 -36.64 1.61 -31.41
N LEU A 9 -37.18 2.49 -30.57
CA LEU A 9 -36.46 3.07 -29.42
C LEU A 9 -36.44 2.19 -28.17
N LEU A 10 -37.33 1.18 -28.08
CA LEU A 10 -37.39 0.26 -26.94
C LEU A 10 -36.47 -0.97 -27.09
N VAL A 11 -35.94 -1.25 -28.29
CA VAL A 11 -35.06 -2.42 -28.53
C VAL A 11 -33.57 -2.08 -28.33
N ALA A 12 -33.20 -0.79 -28.27
CA ALA A 12 -31.81 -0.37 -28.11
C ALA A 12 -31.29 -0.47 -26.66
N CYS A 13 -32.16 -0.62 -25.65
CA CYS A 13 -31.73 -0.74 -24.25
C CYS A 13 -31.37 -2.17 -23.81
N SER A 14 -31.63 -3.20 -24.64
CA SER A 14 -31.53 -4.59 -24.20
C SER A 14 -30.21 -5.28 -24.53
N GLN A 15 -29.24 -4.64 -25.20
CA GLN A 15 -28.05 -5.33 -25.71
C GLN A 15 -26.68 -4.89 -25.14
N THR A 16 -26.60 -3.97 -24.17
CA THR A 16 -25.29 -3.46 -23.69
C THR A 16 -24.78 -4.00 -22.35
N HIS A 17 -25.47 -4.92 -21.66
CA HIS A 17 -24.99 -5.42 -20.36
C HIS A 17 -24.93 -6.95 -20.25
N ALA A 18 -24.53 -7.62 -21.34
CA ALA A 18 -24.04 -9.00 -21.29
C ALA A 18 -22.52 -9.07 -21.47
N GLN A 19 -21.77 -8.07 -20.97
CA GLN A 19 -20.40 -8.34 -20.55
C GLN A 19 -20.51 -9.09 -19.23
N ALA A 20 -20.63 -10.41 -19.36
CA ALA A 20 -20.41 -11.36 -18.28
C ALA A 20 -19.22 -10.86 -17.47
N LEU A 21 -19.37 -10.89 -16.14
CA LEU A 21 -18.31 -10.76 -15.16
C LEU A 21 -17.16 -11.70 -15.53
N GLN A 22 -16.28 -11.25 -16.43
CA GLN A 22 -14.93 -11.77 -16.51
C GLN A 22 -14.28 -11.31 -15.22
N LYS A 23 -14.38 -12.18 -14.20
CA LYS A 23 -13.49 -12.14 -13.05
C LYS A 23 -12.10 -11.93 -13.64
N PRO A 24 -11.46 -10.76 -13.43
CA PRO A 24 -10.13 -10.55 -13.97
C PRO A 24 -9.28 -11.72 -13.49
N ALA A 25 -8.58 -12.35 -14.43
CA ALA A 25 -7.71 -13.47 -14.13
C ALA A 25 -6.84 -13.06 -12.93
N ALA A 26 -6.88 -13.86 -11.85
CA ALA A 26 -6.04 -13.60 -10.70
C ALA A 26 -4.59 -13.48 -11.20
N PRO A 27 -3.85 -12.42 -10.84
CA PRO A 27 -2.47 -12.28 -11.28
C PRO A 27 -1.72 -13.56 -10.97
N GLN A 28 -1.04 -14.14 -11.96
CA GLN A 28 -0.21 -15.32 -11.72
C GLN A 28 0.78 -14.98 -10.60
N GLN A 29 0.71 -15.74 -9.49
CA GLN A 29 1.33 -15.44 -8.19
C GLN A 29 2.87 -15.28 -8.20
N GLY A 30 3.53 -15.37 -9.37
CA GLY A 30 4.97 -15.22 -9.56
C GLY A 30 5.46 -13.91 -10.20
N GLN A 31 4.62 -13.10 -10.85
CA GLN A 31 5.09 -11.99 -11.72
C GLN A 31 4.57 -10.58 -11.37
N ASP A 32 3.87 -10.40 -10.24
CA ASP A 32 3.44 -9.05 -9.83
C ASP A 32 4.59 -8.26 -9.19
N ILE A 33 5.54 -7.83 -10.02
CA ILE A 33 6.69 -7.02 -9.60
C ILE A 33 6.23 -5.66 -9.06
N MET A 34 5.19 -5.07 -9.66
CA MET A 34 4.66 -3.78 -9.21
C MET A 34 3.98 -3.89 -7.85
N GLY A 35 3.17 -4.91 -7.62
CA GLY A 35 2.57 -5.16 -6.31
C GLY A 35 3.63 -5.44 -5.23
N LYS A 36 4.67 -6.21 -5.55
CA LYS A 36 5.80 -6.43 -4.63
C LYS A 36 6.54 -5.12 -4.33
N ALA A 37 6.83 -4.30 -5.34
CA ALA A 37 7.46 -2.99 -5.17
C ALA A 37 6.60 -2.04 -4.32
N MET A 38 5.28 -2.04 -4.51
CA MET A 38 4.34 -1.26 -3.72
C MET A 38 4.34 -1.70 -2.24
N VAL A 39 4.33 -3.00 -1.98
CA VAL A 39 4.38 -3.55 -0.61
C VAL A 39 5.69 -3.16 0.07
N VAL A 40 6.83 -3.31 -0.62
CA VAL A 40 8.14 -2.89 -0.11
C VAL A 40 8.16 -1.40 0.21
N SER A 41 7.68 -0.56 -0.72
CA SER A 41 7.64 0.90 -0.55
C SER A 41 6.76 1.31 0.63
N ARG A 42 5.60 0.65 0.81
CA ARG A 42 4.69 0.90 1.94
C ARG A 42 5.34 0.57 3.28
N ILE A 43 6.05 -0.56 3.36
CA ILE A 43 6.72 -0.97 4.60
C ILE A 43 7.89 -0.01 4.88
N ALA A 44 8.72 0.29 3.87
CA ALA A 44 9.82 1.24 4.03
C ALA A 44 9.33 2.62 4.52
N GLY A 45 8.23 3.14 3.96
CA GLY A 45 7.63 4.39 4.39
C GLY A 45 7.08 4.36 5.82
N LEU A 46 6.48 3.24 6.26
CA LEU A 46 6.10 3.04 7.65
C LEU A 46 7.32 3.13 8.57
N CYS A 47 8.39 2.41 8.23
CA CYS A 47 9.61 2.35 9.04
C CYS A 47 10.29 3.72 9.17
N GLU A 48 10.32 4.49 8.09
CA GLU A 48 10.82 5.87 8.13
C GLU A 48 9.95 6.76 9.02
N GLY A 49 8.62 6.65 8.91
CA GLY A 49 7.70 7.36 9.81
C GLY A 49 7.89 7.00 11.29
N LEU A 50 8.11 5.72 11.60
CA LEU A 50 8.40 5.25 12.95
C LEU A 50 9.70 5.86 13.50
N LYS A 51 10.76 5.96 12.69
CA LYS A 51 12.01 6.64 13.07
C LYS A 51 11.79 8.14 13.30
N GLN A 52 11.02 8.79 12.43
CA GLN A 52 10.72 10.22 12.58
C GLN A 52 9.97 10.51 13.88
N VAL A 53 9.03 9.64 14.30
CA VAL A 53 8.39 9.76 15.61
C VAL A 53 9.41 9.68 16.74
N GLN A 54 10.34 8.73 16.70
CA GLN A 54 11.39 8.62 17.73
C GLN A 54 12.30 9.86 17.77
N VAL A 55 12.73 10.36 16.61
CA VAL A 55 13.57 11.55 16.51
C VAL A 55 12.82 12.79 17.02
N PHE A 56 11.56 12.93 16.62
CA PHE A 56 10.70 14.02 17.08
C PHE A 56 10.58 14.00 18.61
N GLN A 57 10.23 12.86 19.21
CA GLN A 57 10.08 12.76 20.66
C GLN A 57 11.39 13.09 21.40
N LYS A 58 12.54 12.60 20.91
CA LYS A 58 13.86 12.91 21.47
C LYS A 58 14.21 14.40 21.38
N SER A 59 13.87 15.05 20.25
CA SER A 59 14.19 16.46 20.02
C SER A 59 13.24 17.42 20.74
N ALA A 60 11.95 17.09 20.79
CA ALA A 60 10.93 17.90 21.43
C ALA A 60 10.96 17.81 22.96
N GLN A 61 11.59 16.76 23.50
CA GLN A 61 11.71 16.50 24.95
C GLN A 61 10.37 16.60 25.68
N LEU A 62 9.30 16.12 25.01
CA LEU A 62 7.97 16.09 25.60
C LEU A 62 7.98 15.17 26.82
N GLU A 63 7.35 15.60 27.90
CA GLU A 63 7.18 14.78 29.08
C GLU A 63 6.48 13.47 28.70
N GLY A 64 7.11 12.32 28.99
CA GLY A 64 6.62 10.99 28.59
C GLY A 64 6.81 10.63 27.11
N GLY A 65 7.55 11.42 26.32
CA GLY A 65 7.74 11.18 24.88
C GLY A 65 8.41 9.84 24.54
N ASP A 66 9.38 9.41 25.34
CA ASP A 66 10.05 8.11 25.16
C ASP A 66 9.10 6.94 25.43
N GLU A 67 8.27 7.05 26.48
CA GLU A 67 7.25 6.05 26.80
C GLU A 67 6.19 5.98 25.70
N PHE A 68 5.76 7.13 25.18
CA PHE A 68 4.87 7.21 24.03
C PHE A 68 5.46 6.50 22.81
N ALA A 69 6.72 6.79 22.47
CA ALA A 69 7.39 6.18 21.32
C ALA A 69 7.46 4.65 21.45
N GLN A 70 7.80 4.13 22.64
CA GLN A 70 7.82 2.69 22.89
C GLN A 70 6.44 2.05 22.76
N ARG A 71 5.41 2.65 23.35
CA ARG A 71 4.03 2.15 23.28
C ARG A 71 3.50 2.17 21.85
N PHE A 72 3.78 3.23 21.11
CA PHE A 72 3.39 3.38 19.72
C PHE A 72 4.01 2.29 18.84
N LEU A 73 5.32 2.07 18.96
CA LEU A 73 6.03 1.01 18.22
C LEU A 73 5.49 -0.38 18.57
N ALA A 74 5.21 -0.64 19.85
CA ALA A 74 4.63 -1.90 20.29
C ALA A 74 3.22 -2.12 19.71
N ALA A 75 2.40 -1.08 19.65
CA ALA A 75 1.08 -1.12 19.05
C ALA A 75 1.16 -1.39 17.54
N GLU A 76 2.08 -0.74 16.82
CA GLU A 76 2.27 -0.96 15.39
C GLU A 76 2.80 -2.37 15.08
N ALA A 77 3.75 -2.89 15.87
CA ALA A 77 4.21 -4.27 15.73
C ALA A 77 3.05 -5.25 15.94
N LYS A 78 2.23 -5.05 16.98
CA LYS A 78 1.05 -5.88 17.24
C LYS A 78 0.01 -5.78 16.12
N ARG A 79 -0.25 -4.59 15.58
CA ARG A 79 -1.16 -4.37 14.44
C ARG A 79 -0.75 -5.19 13.21
N LEU A 80 0.56 -5.41 13.05
CA LEU A 80 1.15 -6.19 11.96
C LEU A 80 1.36 -7.68 12.31
N ASN A 81 0.85 -8.14 13.46
CA ASN A 81 1.06 -9.49 13.99
C ASN A 81 2.54 -9.87 14.09
N LYS A 82 3.37 -8.93 14.56
CA LYS A 82 4.82 -9.07 14.68
C LYS A 82 5.29 -8.72 16.08
N THR A 83 6.44 -9.28 16.47
CA THR A 83 7.22 -8.74 17.57
C THR A 83 7.98 -7.49 17.13
N LEU A 84 8.43 -6.66 18.07
CA LEU A 84 9.27 -5.50 17.76
C LEU A 84 10.53 -5.88 16.97
N ALA A 85 11.21 -6.97 17.35
CA ALA A 85 12.40 -7.45 16.65
C ALA A 85 12.11 -7.91 15.21
N GLN A 86 10.96 -8.55 14.99
CA GLN A 86 10.51 -8.93 13.65
C GLN A 86 10.17 -7.70 12.80
N LEU A 87 9.52 -6.70 13.39
CA LEU A 87 9.22 -5.45 12.72
C LEU A 87 10.52 -4.71 12.32
N ASP A 88 11.47 -4.61 13.25
CA ASP A 88 12.77 -3.97 13.00
C ASP A 88 13.56 -4.67 11.89
N THR A 89 13.63 -6.01 11.94
CA THR A 89 14.26 -6.82 10.88
C THR A 89 13.61 -6.56 9.53
N GLN A 90 12.27 -6.51 9.50
CA GLN A 90 11.53 -6.24 8.26
C GLN A 90 11.72 -4.81 7.77
N CYS A 91 11.87 -3.83 8.67
CA CYS A 91 12.20 -2.46 8.31
C CYS A 91 13.54 -2.36 7.60
N ASN A 92 14.58 -2.97 8.17
CA ASN A 92 15.91 -3.01 7.56
C ASN A 92 15.90 -3.64 6.17
N GLN A 93 15.14 -4.73 5.99
CA GLN A 93 14.98 -5.39 4.70
C GLN A 93 14.20 -4.54 3.68
N ALA A 94 13.08 -3.95 4.10
CA ALA A 94 12.23 -3.14 3.24
C ALA A 94 12.94 -1.88 2.78
N GLU A 95 13.68 -1.20 3.67
CA GLU A 95 14.47 -0.02 3.31
C GLU A 95 15.61 -0.33 2.35
N SER A 96 16.34 -1.43 2.58
CA SER A 96 17.40 -1.87 1.67
C SER A 96 16.84 -2.17 0.27
N THR A 97 15.72 -2.89 0.22
CA THR A 97 15.05 -3.25 -1.04
C THR A 97 14.48 -2.00 -1.72
N TYR A 98 13.88 -1.08 -0.96
CA TYR A 98 13.37 0.19 -1.49
C TYR A 98 14.49 1.04 -2.10
N ARG A 99 15.64 1.16 -1.44
CA ARG A 99 16.83 1.86 -1.99
C ARG A 99 17.31 1.23 -3.29
N GLN A 100 17.28 -0.11 -3.40
CA GLN A 100 17.62 -0.79 -4.66
C GLN A 100 16.59 -0.48 -5.76
N LEU A 101 15.30 -0.54 -5.45
CA LEU A 101 14.23 -0.19 -6.38
C LEU A 101 14.36 1.27 -6.84
N ALA A 102 14.64 2.21 -5.93
CA ALA A 102 14.82 3.61 -6.23
C ALA A 102 16.02 3.85 -7.18
N ARG A 103 17.15 3.17 -6.94
CA ARG A 103 18.30 3.19 -7.84
C ARG A 103 17.97 2.66 -9.24
N MET A 104 17.30 1.52 -9.31
CA MET A 104 16.90 0.92 -10.59
C MET A 104 15.93 1.81 -11.37
N ALA A 105 15.05 2.53 -10.66
CA ALA A 105 14.08 3.43 -11.25
C ALA A 105 14.64 4.84 -11.54
N GLY A 106 15.88 5.16 -11.12
CA GLY A 106 16.48 6.48 -11.31
C GLY A 106 15.83 7.59 -10.46
N VAL A 107 15.29 7.25 -9.28
CA VAL A 107 14.55 8.18 -8.39
C VAL A 107 15.18 8.30 -7.00
N GLU A 108 16.47 7.98 -6.86
CA GLU A 108 17.19 8.14 -5.59
C GLU A 108 17.31 9.64 -5.26
N ASN A 109 16.85 10.04 -4.07
CA ASN A 109 17.09 11.38 -3.55
C ASN A 109 18.48 11.41 -2.92
N ASN A 110 19.33 12.35 -3.37
CA ASN A 110 20.65 12.64 -2.78
C ASN A 110 20.54 13.13 -1.33
#